data_AF-A0A0P0N2Q6-F1
#
_entry.id   AF-A0A0P0N2Q6-F1
#
_cell.length_a   1.000
_cell.length_b   1.000
_cell.length_c   1.000
_cell.angle_alpha   90.00
_cell.angle_beta   90.00
_cell.angle_gamma   90.00
#
_symmetry.space_group_name_H-M   'P 1'
#
loop_
_entity.id
_entity.type
_entity.pdbx_description
1 polymer ?
#
loop_
_entity_poly.entity_id
_entity_poly.type
_entity_poly.pdbx_seq_one_letter_code
_entity_poly.pdbx_strand_id
1 'polypeptide(L)'
;MAYPGERLHRYIYHKAYRDKQFFESLRPAEYKNLSVLLEEDEPGVRLASGQYYMFSREDLETLRNMLPWYLHSLVKLPFFFIYSRTGHVGSYKLVGPDRWAARAIGYILEGDLTQEKWELSGSEMERLLALLKSLIIVSLSISL
;
A
#
# COMPACT_ATOMS: atom_id res chain seq x y z
N MET A 1 -37.08 -0.66 27.01
CA MET A 1 -35.73 -0.37 27.50
C MET A 1 -34.76 -1.28 26.75
N ALA A 2 -33.85 -0.75 25.94
CA ALA A 2 -32.90 -1.58 25.18
C ALA A 2 -31.96 -2.33 26.13
N TYR A 3 -31.81 -3.64 25.92
CA TYR A 3 -30.99 -4.51 26.75
C TYR A 3 -29.52 -4.06 26.71
N PRO A 4 -28.74 -4.19 27.80
CA PRO A 4 -27.34 -3.77 27.84
C PRO A 4 -26.49 -4.39 26.71
N GLY A 5 -26.77 -5.65 26.35
CA GLY A 5 -26.13 -6.34 25.24
C GLY A 5 -26.43 -5.75 23.86
N GLU A 6 -27.65 -5.24 23.62
CA GLU A 6 -28.02 -4.60 22.36
C GLU A 6 -27.29 -3.28 22.15
N ARG A 7 -27.08 -2.51 23.23
CA ARG A 7 -26.33 -1.24 23.18
C ARG A 7 -24.86 -1.48 22.89
N LEU A 8 -24.26 -2.48 23.54
CA LEU A 8 -22.87 -2.87 23.32
C LEU A 8 -22.66 -3.40 21.89
N HIS A 9 -23.56 -4.27 21.41
CA HIS A 9 -23.49 -4.80 20.05
C HIS A 9 -23.61 -3.69 18.99
N ARG A 10 -24.59 -2.79 19.13
CA ARG A 10 -24.75 -1.63 18.24
C ARG A 10 -23.52 -0.72 18.26
N TYR A 11 -22.93 -0.49 19.43
CA TYR A 11 -21.70 0.30 19.56
C TYR A 11 -20.51 -0.35 18.81
N ILE A 12 -20.28 -1.65 19.03
CA ILE A 12 -19.18 -2.39 18.37
C ILE A 12 -19.38 -2.39 16.86
N TYR A 13 -20.59 -2.65 16.38
CA TYR A 13 -20.91 -2.64 14.95
C TYR A 13 -20.64 -1.27 14.31
N HIS A 14 -21.15 -0.19 14.92
CA HIS A 14 -20.91 1.16 14.39
C HIS A 14 -19.44 1.55 14.39
N LYS A 15 -18.69 1.14 15.43
CA LYS A 15 -17.25 1.39 15.49
C LYS A 15 -16.52 0.65 14.37
N ALA A 16 -16.76 -0.65 14.23
CA ALA A 16 -16.12 -1.47 13.21
C ALA A 16 -16.51 -1.00 11.79
N TYR A 17 -17.74 -0.54 11.58
CA TYR A 17 -18.17 0.08 10.32
C TYR A 17 -17.42 1.38 10.01
N ARG A 18 -17.23 2.27 11.01
CA ARG A 18 -16.43 3.49 10.83
C ARG A 18 -14.97 3.18 10.54
N ASP A 19 -14.39 2.23 11.27
CA ASP A 19 -13.00 1.81 11.05
C ASP A 19 -12.83 1.25 9.63
N LYS A 20 -13.78 0.42 9.18
CA LYS A 20 -13.81 -0.10 7.80
C LYS A 20 -13.85 1.04 6.77
N GLN A 21 -14.75 2.01 6.93
CA GLN A 21 -14.84 3.16 6.04
C GLN A 21 -13.55 3.98 6.01
N PHE A 22 -12.89 4.16 7.16
CA PHE A 22 -11.60 4.84 7.23
C PHE A 22 -10.52 4.10 6.41
N PHE A 23 -10.36 2.79 6.61
CA PHE A 23 -9.36 2.00 5.88
C PHE A 23 -9.65 1.89 4.37
N GLU A 24 -10.92 1.86 3.97
CA GLU A 24 -11.33 1.93 2.57
C GLU A 24 -11.01 3.30 1.96
N SER A 25 -11.11 4.38 2.74
CA SER A 25 -10.81 5.74 2.28
C SER A 25 -9.33 5.97 1.96
N LEU A 26 -8.42 5.17 2.55
CA LEU A 26 -6.97 5.21 2.30
C LEU A 26 -6.56 4.50 1.01
N ARG A 27 -7.46 3.78 0.35
CA ARG A 27 -7.16 3.08 -0.90
C ARG A 27 -6.80 4.10 -1.99
N PRO A 28 -5.76 3.88 -2.81
CA PRO A 28 -5.50 4.73 -3.96
C PRO A 28 -6.66 4.68 -4.95
N ALA A 29 -7.16 5.85 -5.34
CA ALA A 29 -8.17 6.00 -6.40
C ALA A 29 -7.52 5.99 -7.79
N GLU A 30 -6.25 6.38 -7.87
CA GLU A 30 -5.45 6.36 -9.08
C GLU A 30 -4.04 5.81 -8.81
N TYR A 31 -3.38 5.38 -9.88
CA TYR A 31 -1.99 4.94 -9.87
C TYR A 31 -1.26 5.55 -11.06
N LYS A 32 -0.03 6.00 -10.84
CA LYS A 32 0.81 6.61 -11.89
C LYS A 32 2.13 5.86 -12.02
N ASN A 33 2.69 5.86 -13.21
CA ASN A 33 3.96 5.20 -13.48
C ASN A 33 5.09 6.02 -12.83
N LEU A 34 6.16 5.34 -12.40
CA LEU A 34 7.34 6.00 -11.83
C LEU A 34 7.88 7.11 -12.74
N SER A 35 7.97 6.87 -14.04
CA SER A 35 8.44 7.87 -15.01
C SER A 35 7.62 9.15 -14.99
N VAL A 36 6.28 9.04 -14.89
CA VAL A 36 5.38 10.19 -14.83
C VAL A 36 5.58 10.96 -13.53
N LEU A 37 5.66 10.24 -12.41
CA LEU A 37 5.85 10.85 -11.08
C LEU A 37 7.20 11.56 -10.94
N LEU A 38 8.24 11.09 -11.64
CA LEU A 38 9.54 11.76 -11.63
C LEU A 38 9.49 13.14 -12.32
N GLU A 39 8.57 13.35 -13.27
CA GLU A 39 8.42 14.59 -14.02
C GLU A 39 7.48 15.61 -13.34
N GLU A 40 6.63 15.16 -12.41
CA GLU A 40 5.69 16.04 -11.69
C GLU A 40 6.41 16.91 -10.66
N ASP A 41 6.10 18.21 -10.58
CA ASP A 41 6.63 19.11 -9.53
C ASP A 41 6.19 18.66 -8.13
N GLU A 42 4.92 18.24 -7.99
CA GLU A 42 4.31 17.75 -6.76
C GLU A 42 3.80 16.30 -6.95
N PRO A 43 4.71 15.32 -6.93
CA PRO A 43 4.37 13.95 -7.28
C PRO A 43 3.45 13.33 -6.23
N GLY A 44 2.41 12.65 -6.69
CA GLY A 44 1.45 12.02 -5.80
C GLY A 44 0.25 11.41 -6.51
N VAL A 45 -0.66 10.87 -5.72
CA VAL A 45 -1.91 10.27 -6.21
C VAL A 45 -3.11 10.68 -5.36
N ARG A 46 -4.29 10.63 -5.95
CA ARG A 46 -5.56 10.73 -5.23
C ARG A 46 -5.91 9.43 -4.50
N LEU A 47 -6.38 9.56 -3.26
CA LEU A 47 -6.98 8.50 -2.47
C LEU A 47 -8.49 8.44 -2.71
N ALA A 48 -9.14 7.34 -2.34
CA ALA A 48 -10.59 7.16 -2.39
C ALA A 48 -11.34 8.19 -1.52
N SER A 49 -10.69 8.70 -0.46
CA SER A 49 -11.18 9.83 0.33
C SER A 49 -11.27 11.15 -0.44
N GLY A 50 -10.63 11.25 -1.61
CA GLY A 50 -10.44 12.49 -2.38
C GLY A 50 -9.20 13.28 -1.95
N GLN A 51 -8.51 12.88 -0.88
CA GLN A 51 -7.25 13.51 -0.46
C GLN A 51 -6.13 13.20 -1.45
N TYR A 52 -5.16 14.12 -1.54
CA TYR A 52 -3.93 13.92 -2.32
C TYR A 52 -2.82 13.40 -1.41
N TYR A 53 -2.26 12.26 -1.77
CA TYR A 53 -1.15 11.62 -1.07
C TYR A 53 0.15 11.89 -1.84
N MET A 54 1.00 12.72 -1.26
CA MET A 54 2.25 13.18 -1.87
C MET A 54 3.39 12.18 -1.64
N PHE A 55 4.23 12.03 -2.65
CA PHE A 55 5.44 11.23 -2.61
C PHE A 55 6.67 12.12 -2.36
N SER A 56 7.66 11.57 -1.66
CA SER A 56 8.96 12.21 -1.56
C SER A 56 9.71 12.05 -2.87
N ARG A 57 10.33 13.16 -3.34
CA ARG A 57 11.25 13.11 -4.48
C ARG A 57 12.41 12.14 -4.21
N GLU A 58 12.92 12.11 -2.98
CA GLU A 58 14.03 11.24 -2.58
C GLU A 58 13.69 9.77 -2.75
N ASP A 59 12.49 9.34 -2.33
CA ASP A 59 12.08 7.95 -2.46
C ASP A 59 11.86 7.56 -3.93
N LEU A 60 11.30 8.47 -4.75
CA LEU A 60 11.13 8.26 -6.19
C LEU A 60 12.47 8.09 -6.89
N GLU A 61 13.44 8.95 -6.60
CA GLU A 61 14.80 8.89 -7.12
C GLU A 61 15.52 7.61 -6.65
N THR A 62 15.34 7.23 -5.39
CA THR A 62 15.85 5.97 -4.84
C THR A 62 15.28 4.78 -5.59
N LEU A 63 13.96 4.73 -5.81
CA LEU A 63 13.32 3.70 -6.61
C LEU A 63 13.85 3.68 -8.06
N ARG A 64 14.00 4.85 -8.69
CA ARG A 64 14.55 4.99 -10.04
C ARG A 64 15.93 4.36 -10.15
N ASN A 65 16.80 4.62 -9.17
CA ASN A 65 18.18 4.14 -9.17
C ASN A 65 18.29 2.64 -8.86
N MET A 66 17.33 2.08 -8.12
CA MET A 66 17.27 0.65 -7.89
C MET A 66 16.79 -0.10 -9.15
N LEU A 67 15.71 0.35 -9.79
CA LEU A 67 15.08 -0.38 -10.88
C LEU A 67 15.78 -0.17 -12.24
N PRO A 68 15.86 -1.22 -13.10
CA PRO A 68 16.23 -1.04 -14.50
C PRO A 68 15.33 -0.04 -15.22
N TRP A 69 15.92 0.75 -16.12
CA TRP A 69 15.26 1.88 -16.79
C TRP A 69 13.92 1.53 -17.46
N TYR A 70 13.82 0.33 -18.05
CA TYR A 70 12.60 -0.10 -18.75
C TYR A 70 11.41 -0.34 -17.80
N LEU A 71 11.65 -0.51 -16.50
CA LEU A 71 10.58 -0.64 -15.51
C LEU A 71 10.00 0.71 -15.09
N HIS A 72 10.67 1.83 -15.36
CA HIS A 72 10.21 3.15 -14.91
C HIS A 72 8.86 3.52 -15.55
N SER A 73 8.62 3.07 -16.79
CA SER A 73 7.35 3.26 -17.50
C SER A 73 6.34 2.12 -17.27
N LEU A 74 6.66 1.13 -16.42
CA LEU A 74 5.81 -0.04 -16.16
C LEU A 74 5.33 -0.10 -14.72
N VAL A 75 6.20 0.25 -13.76
CA VAL A 75 5.88 0.20 -12.33
C VAL A 75 4.98 1.35 -11.96
N LYS A 76 3.83 1.00 -11.40
CA LYS A 76 2.83 1.94 -10.90
C LYS A 76 2.90 2.08 -9.40
N LEU A 77 2.77 3.32 -8.94
CA LEU A 77 2.79 3.71 -7.53
C LEU A 77 1.43 4.29 -7.10
N PRO A 78 1.10 4.21 -5.80
CA PRO A 78 1.91 3.67 -4.70
C PRO A 78 1.89 2.14 -4.62
N PHE A 79 2.82 1.56 -3.89
CA PHE A 79 2.72 0.16 -3.45
C PHE A 79 1.69 0.08 -2.31
N PHE A 80 0.46 -0.29 -2.65
CA PHE A 80 -0.63 -0.41 -1.68
C PHE A 80 -0.69 -1.82 -1.10
N PHE A 81 -0.59 -1.95 0.21
CA PHE A 81 -0.66 -3.23 0.92
C PHE A 81 -1.86 -3.28 1.85
N ILE A 82 -2.42 -4.48 1.98
CA ILE A 82 -3.37 -4.81 3.03
C ILE A 82 -2.65 -5.72 4.03
N TYR A 83 -2.56 -5.26 5.27
CA TYR A 83 -2.09 -6.09 6.37
C TYR A 83 -3.21 -7.02 6.84
N SER A 84 -2.85 -8.29 7.01
CA SER A 84 -3.71 -9.30 7.62
C SER A 84 -2.91 -10.10 8.65
N ARG A 85 -3.60 -10.65 9.64
CA ARG A 85 -2.98 -11.48 10.66
C ARG A 85 -3.76 -12.77 10.81
N THR A 86 -3.06 -13.89 10.66
CA THR A 86 -3.61 -15.22 10.88
C THR A 86 -2.88 -15.85 12.07
N GLY A 87 -3.57 -15.96 13.20
CA GLY A 87 -2.96 -16.39 14.46
C GLY A 87 -1.86 -15.43 14.94
N HIS A 88 -0.62 -15.92 15.01
CA HIS A 88 0.54 -15.12 15.41
C HIS A 88 1.35 -14.55 14.24
N VAL A 89 1.00 -14.90 12.99
CA VAL A 89 1.74 -14.48 11.80
C VAL A 89 0.99 -13.34 11.12
N GLY A 90 1.66 -12.21 10.95
CA GLY A 90 1.18 -11.07 10.16
C GLY A 90 1.82 -11.09 8.78
N SER A 91 1.02 -10.76 7.75
CA SER A 91 1.50 -10.63 6.39
C SER A 91 0.92 -9.40 5.71
N TYR A 92 1.67 -8.85 4.76
CA TYR A 92 1.29 -7.69 3.98
C TYR A 92 1.08 -8.13 2.54
N LYS A 93 -0.18 -8.15 2.12
CA LYS A 93 -0.54 -8.51 0.75
C LYS A 93 -0.54 -7.26 -0.12
N LEU A 94 0.22 -7.26 -1.20
CA LEU A 94 0.17 -6.20 -2.21
C LEU A 94 -1.21 -6.24 -2.90
N VAL A 95 -1.92 -5.13 -2.81
CA VAL A 95 -3.20 -4.87 -3.46
C VAL A 95 -2.98 -3.70 -4.43
N GLY A 96 -1.99 -3.89 -5.30
CA GLY A 96 -1.54 -2.92 -6.29
C GLY A 96 -2.04 -3.26 -7.70
N PRO A 97 -1.81 -2.35 -8.67
CA PRO A 97 -2.56 -2.36 -9.92
C PRO A 97 -2.11 -3.41 -10.91
N ASP A 98 -0.86 -3.88 -10.82
CA ASP A 98 -0.28 -4.76 -11.82
C ASP A 98 0.85 -5.63 -11.27
N ARG A 99 1.26 -6.59 -12.09
CA ARG A 99 2.38 -7.49 -11.83
C ARG A 99 3.74 -6.80 -11.79
N TRP A 100 3.90 -5.62 -12.40
CA TRP A 100 5.18 -4.92 -12.45
C TRP A 100 5.53 -4.34 -11.09
N ALA A 101 4.53 -3.88 -10.33
CA ALA A 101 4.70 -3.54 -8.93
C ALA A 101 5.22 -4.73 -8.10
N ALA A 102 4.61 -5.92 -8.26
CA ALA A 102 5.03 -7.13 -7.55
C ALA A 102 6.46 -7.57 -7.94
N ARG A 103 6.84 -7.43 -9.21
CA ARG A 103 8.21 -7.73 -9.69
C ARG A 103 9.24 -6.71 -9.21
N ALA A 104 8.87 -5.43 -9.18
CA ALA A 104 9.73 -4.39 -8.64
C ALA A 104 10.07 -4.68 -7.17
N ILE A 105 9.07 -5.07 -6.39
CA ILE A 105 9.28 -5.48 -4.99
C ILE A 105 10.17 -6.71 -4.88
N GLY A 106 9.92 -7.75 -5.69
CA GLY A 106 10.78 -8.94 -5.76
C GLY A 106 12.24 -8.58 -6.02
N TYR A 107 12.47 -7.73 -7.02
CA TYR A 107 13.81 -7.27 -7.37
C TYR A 107 14.46 -6.39 -6.30
N ILE A 108 13.73 -5.48 -5.65
CA ILE A 108 14.28 -4.64 -4.57
C ILE A 108 14.69 -5.51 -3.37
N LEU A 109 13.92 -6.54 -3.04
CA LEU A 109 14.17 -7.37 -1.86
C LEU A 109 15.19 -8.48 -2.09
N GLU A 110 15.21 -9.06 -3.30
CA GLU A 110 15.92 -10.31 -3.62
C GLU A 110 16.85 -10.19 -4.84
N GLY A 111 16.77 -9.10 -5.62
CA GLY A 111 17.53 -8.93 -6.86
C GLY A 111 17.01 -9.73 -8.05
N ASP A 112 15.81 -10.31 -7.97
CA ASP A 112 15.21 -11.15 -9.02
C ASP A 112 13.91 -10.54 -9.59
N LEU A 113 13.91 -10.24 -10.89
CA LEU A 113 12.75 -9.71 -11.63
C LEU A 113 11.78 -10.77 -12.15
N THR A 114 12.14 -12.04 -12.05
CA THR A 114 11.28 -13.17 -12.45
C THR A 114 10.25 -13.50 -11.38
N GLN A 115 10.55 -13.16 -10.11
CA GLN A 115 9.67 -13.40 -8.97
C GLN A 115 8.65 -12.26 -8.82
N GLU A 116 7.38 -12.63 -8.69
CA GLU A 116 6.31 -11.70 -8.36
C GLU A 116 6.01 -11.77 -6.87
N LYS A 117 6.34 -10.70 -6.14
CA LYS A 117 6.23 -10.68 -4.69
C LYS A 117 4.93 -10.01 -4.24
N TRP A 118 3.88 -10.81 -4.18
CA TRP A 118 2.52 -10.39 -3.82
C TRP A 118 2.25 -10.35 -2.31
N GLU A 119 3.10 -10.99 -1.52
CA GLU A 119 2.97 -11.06 -0.06
C GLU A 119 4.33 -10.88 0.60
N LEU A 120 4.34 -10.13 1.70
CA LEU A 120 5.55 -9.82 2.47
C LEU A 120 5.37 -10.21 3.92
N SER A 121 6.44 -10.74 4.49
CA SER A 121 6.65 -10.84 5.93
C SER A 121 6.87 -9.46 6.57
N GLY A 122 6.78 -9.38 7.91
CA GLY A 122 7.10 -8.17 8.66
C GLY A 122 8.49 -7.62 8.37
N SER A 123 9.51 -8.48 8.38
CA SER A 123 10.90 -8.07 8.11
C SER A 123 11.11 -7.53 6.69
N GLU A 124 10.39 -8.06 5.70
CA GLU A 124 10.48 -7.56 4.32
C GLU A 124 9.76 -6.22 4.16
N MET A 125 8.61 -6.06 4.80
CA MET A 125 7.91 -4.77 4.85
C MET A 125 8.76 -3.71 5.55
N GLU A 126 9.41 -4.04 6.67
CA GLU A 126 10.34 -3.13 7.35
C GLU A 126 11.49 -2.68 6.44
N ARG A 127 12.09 -3.61 5.69
CA ARG A 127 13.13 -3.28 4.69
C ARG A 127 12.61 -2.35 3.60
N LEU A 128 11.40 -2.58 3.08
CA LEU A 128 10.81 -1.70 2.07
C LEU A 128 10.50 -0.31 2.64
N LEU A 129 9.92 -0.23 3.83
CA LEU A 129 9.60 1.04 4.50
C LEU A 129 10.85 1.84 4.82
N ALA A 130 11.97 1.18 5.10
CA ALA A 130 13.26 1.85 5.32
C ALA A 130 13.80 2.53 4.05
N LEU A 131 13.43 2.03 2.87
CA LEU A 131 13.93 2.52 1.58
C LEU A 131 12.97 3.49 0.88
N LEU A 132 11.65 3.25 0.99
CA LEU A 132 10.64 3.83 0.09
C LEU A 132 9.37 4.25 0.85
N LYS A 133 9.52 4.80 2.05
CA LYS A 133 8.42 5.03 3.01
C LYS A 133 7.22 5.76 2.40
N SER A 134 7.46 6.83 1.64
CA SER A 134 6.39 7.63 1.04
C SER A 134 5.77 6.98 -0.19
N LEU A 135 6.34 5.92 -0.75
CA LEU A 135 5.76 5.21 -1.89
C LEU A 135 4.84 4.05 -1.46
N ILE A 136 4.73 3.82 -0.15
CA ILE A 136 4.04 2.68 0.44
C ILE A 136 2.83 3.16 1.23
N ILE A 137 1.68 2.58 0.94
CA ILE A 137 0.46 2.76 1.73
C ILE A 137 0.08 1.41 2.30
N VAL A 138 -0.11 1.33 3.62
CA VAL A 138 -0.60 0.13 4.30
C VAL A 138 -1.97 0.40 4.88
N SER A 139 -2.93 -0.49 4.59
CA SER A 139 -4.28 -0.46 5.15
C SER A 139 -4.60 -1.78 5.86
N LEU A 140 -5.67 -1.79 6.66
CA LEU A 140 -6.19 -2.98 7.31
C LEU A 140 -7.44 -3.45 6.57
N SER A 141 -7.62 -4.76 6.43
CA SER A 141 -8.92 -5.32 6.05
C SER A 141 -9.73 -5.62 7.30
N ILE A 142 -10.89 -4.98 7.42
CA ILE A 142 -11.89 -5.30 8.45
C ILE A 142 -13.03 -6.05 7.78
N SER A 143 -13.14 -7.34 8.09
CA SER A 143 -14.33 -8.14 7.76
C SER A 143 -15.36 -7.97 8.88
N LEU A 144 -16.57 -7.55 8.53
CA LEU A 144 -17.72 -7.41 9.42
C LEU A 144 -18.61 -8.65 9.34
#